data_AF-A0A2V6FY53-F1
#
_entry.id   AF-A0A2V6FY53-F1
#
_cell.length_a   1.000
_cell.length_b   1.000
_cell.length_c   1.000
_cell.angle_alpha   90.00
_cell.angle_beta   90.00
_cell.angle_gamma   90.00
#
_symmetry.space_group_name_H-M   'P 1'
#
loop_
_entity.id
_entity.type
_entity.pdbx_description
1 polymer ?
#
loop_
_entity_poly.entity_id
_entity_poly.type
_entity_poly.pdbx_seq_one_letter_code
_entity_poly.pdbx_strand_id
1 'polypeptide(L)'
;MQKLHQVKLAVTQPEPQIHSAVSKNPQLDHTSRGNYHGTDSGELRNSSGGPRLGKYPLLEALLDAQGLTLKGAYRYSDVTEIFDCSIRALQERVRDGQLTVRDLPGRKKFLAQDLENFLKNSVRKPKRRVEDK
;
A
#
# COMPACT_ATOMS: atom_id res chain seq x y z
N MET A 1 -69.55 30.73 -2.42
CA MET A 1 -69.77 29.28 -2.21
C MET A 1 -68.55 28.76 -1.45
N GLN A 2 -68.68 28.40 -0.17
CA GLN A 2 -68.69 27.00 0.32
C GLN A 2 -67.44 26.22 -0.15
N LYS A 3 -66.57 25.58 0.64
CA LYS A 3 -66.58 25.14 2.05
C LYS A 3 -65.14 24.82 2.48
N LEU A 4 -64.94 24.94 3.79
CA LEU A 4 -63.91 24.34 4.65
C LEU A 4 -63.68 22.85 4.34
N HIS A 5 -62.43 22.39 4.33
CA HIS A 5 -61.99 21.10 4.89
C HIS A 5 -60.47 21.14 5.18
N GLN A 6 -60.15 21.22 6.48
CA GLN A 6 -58.92 20.64 7.03
C GLN A 6 -58.96 19.12 6.81
N VAL A 7 -57.85 18.37 6.84
CA VAL A 7 -57.27 17.65 8.00
C VAL A 7 -56.33 16.61 7.29
N LYS A 8 -55.08 16.28 7.64
CA LYS A 8 -54.56 15.78 8.92
C LYS A 8 -53.03 15.78 8.88
N LEU A 9 -52.47 16.24 10.00
CA LEU A 9 -51.06 16.18 10.36
C LEU A 9 -50.63 14.76 10.75
N ALA A 10 -49.31 14.58 10.71
CA ALA A 10 -48.49 13.65 11.49
C ALA A 10 -48.62 12.14 11.18
N VAL A 11 -47.67 11.64 10.37
CA VAL A 11 -47.25 10.24 10.43
C VAL A 11 -46.33 10.08 11.63
N THR A 12 -46.87 9.41 12.63
CA THR A 12 -46.23 8.92 13.85
C THR A 12 -45.11 7.93 13.51
N GLN A 13 -43.88 8.26 13.91
CA GLN A 13 -42.78 7.30 14.02
C GLN A 13 -42.92 6.54 15.36
N PRO A 14 -42.91 5.21 15.39
CA PRO A 14 -42.68 4.48 16.63
C PRO A 14 -41.16 4.32 16.86
N GLU A 15 -40.68 5.05 17.86
CA GLU A 15 -39.37 4.92 18.50
C GLU A 15 -39.27 3.55 19.22
N PRO A 16 -38.32 2.67 18.88
CA PRO A 16 -38.09 1.48 19.68
C PRO A 16 -37.33 1.86 20.96
N GLN A 17 -38.05 1.74 22.08
CA GLN A 17 -37.55 2.00 23.42
C GLN A 17 -36.38 1.07 23.77
N ILE A 18 -35.32 1.72 24.23
CA ILE A 18 -34.08 1.17 24.78
C ILE A 18 -34.41 0.42 26.08
N HIS A 19 -34.34 -0.92 26.04
CA HIS A 19 -34.37 -1.73 27.25
C HIS A 19 -32.95 -2.06 27.68
N SER A 20 -32.52 -1.34 28.71
CA SER A 20 -31.27 -1.50 29.45
C SER A 20 -31.19 -2.89 30.08
N ALA A 21 -30.50 -3.83 29.43
CA ALA A 21 -30.11 -5.07 30.08
C ALA A 21 -28.85 -4.83 30.92
N VAL A 22 -29.06 -4.53 32.20
CA VAL A 22 -28.01 -4.56 33.24
C VAL A 22 -27.65 -6.03 33.50
N SER A 23 -26.63 -6.54 32.83
CA SER A 23 -26.05 -7.84 33.17
C SER A 23 -24.95 -7.63 34.20
N LYS A 24 -25.24 -8.01 35.43
CA LYS A 24 -24.31 -7.99 36.57
C LYS A 24 -23.49 -9.29 36.57
N ASN A 25 -22.17 -9.10 36.77
CA ASN A 25 -21.20 -10.00 37.40
C ASN A 25 -20.50 -11.07 36.51
N PRO A 26 -19.32 -11.59 36.91
CA PRO A 26 -18.33 -11.07 37.87
C PRO A 26 -16.90 -10.98 37.30
N GLN A 27 -16.11 -10.19 37.99
CA GLN A 27 -14.66 -10.08 37.92
C GLN A 27 -14.00 -11.45 38.10
N LEU A 28 -13.31 -11.94 37.06
CA LEU A 28 -12.42 -13.08 37.15
C LEU A 28 -11.03 -12.57 37.57
N ASP A 29 -10.82 -12.57 38.88
CA ASP A 29 -9.48 -12.69 39.47
C ASP A 29 -9.14 -14.18 39.50
N HIS A 30 -8.05 -14.55 38.83
CA HIS A 30 -7.30 -15.75 39.18
C HIS A 30 -5.85 -15.51 38.77
N THR A 31 -5.07 -15.16 39.79
CA THR A 31 -3.62 -15.28 39.78
C THR A 31 -3.26 -16.75 39.55
N SER A 32 -2.92 -17.12 38.31
CA SER A 32 -2.36 -18.44 38.03
C SER A 32 -0.89 -18.28 37.63
N ARG A 33 -0.02 -18.42 38.63
CA ARG A 33 1.42 -18.62 38.47
C ARG A 33 1.65 -19.93 37.73
N GLY A 34 1.71 -19.87 36.40
CA GLY A 34 2.17 -20.97 35.55
C GLY A 34 3.67 -20.83 35.27
N ASN A 35 4.47 -21.68 35.90
CA ASN A 35 5.87 -21.94 35.57
C ASN A 35 5.96 -22.49 34.13
N TYR A 36 6.53 -21.73 33.20
CA TYR A 36 6.99 -22.27 31.93
C TYR A 36 8.41 -22.78 32.08
N HIS A 37 8.53 -24.10 32.26
CA HIS A 37 9.75 -24.84 31.98
C HIS A 37 10.00 -24.84 30.47
N GLY A 38 11.26 -24.64 30.09
CA GLY A 38 11.68 -24.54 28.70
C GLY A 38 11.64 -25.86 27.92
N THR A 39 11.43 -25.71 26.62
CA THR A 39 12.00 -26.49 25.53
C THR A 39 12.34 -25.46 24.46
N ASP A 40 13.60 -25.04 24.34
CA ASP A 40 14.51 -25.56 23.32
C ASP A 40 13.77 -26.31 22.20
N SER A 41 13.45 -25.57 21.16
CA SER A 41 13.05 -26.11 19.87
C SER A 41 13.59 -25.14 18.84
N GLY A 42 14.79 -25.46 18.34
CA GLY A 42 15.35 -24.80 17.19
C GLY A 42 14.37 -24.85 16.02
N GLU A 43 13.82 -23.70 15.66
CA GLU A 43 13.50 -23.45 14.27
C GLU A 43 14.66 -22.69 13.65
N LEU A 44 15.55 -23.50 13.07
CA LEU A 44 16.36 -23.13 11.91
C LEU A 44 15.46 -22.33 10.97
N ARG A 45 15.60 -21.00 10.99
CA ARG A 45 14.94 -20.11 10.04
C ARG A 45 15.36 -20.54 8.65
N ASN A 46 14.43 -21.22 8.00
CA ASN A 46 14.59 -21.98 6.79
C ASN A 46 15.32 -21.15 5.72
N SER A 47 16.53 -21.58 5.38
CA SER A 47 17.29 -21.13 4.22
C SER A 47 16.54 -21.53 2.95
N SER A 48 15.74 -20.62 2.41
CA SER A 48 15.37 -20.66 0.98
C SER A 48 15.39 -19.26 0.37
N GLY A 49 16.43 -18.49 0.71
CA GLY A 49 16.80 -17.25 0.03
C GLY A 49 17.49 -17.49 -1.32
N GLY A 50 17.05 -18.49 -2.09
CA GLY A 50 17.35 -18.47 -3.53
C GLY A 50 16.65 -17.23 -4.12
N PRO A 51 17.24 -16.53 -5.10
CA PRO A 51 16.60 -15.36 -5.68
C PRO A 51 15.27 -15.83 -6.27
N ARG A 52 14.17 -15.58 -5.55
CA ARG A 52 12.85 -15.63 -6.15
C ARG A 52 12.90 -14.51 -7.15
N LEU A 53 13.19 -14.84 -8.41
CA LEU A 53 13.01 -13.92 -9.52
C LEU A 53 11.52 -13.61 -9.53
N GLY A 54 11.13 -12.62 -8.73
CA GLY A 54 9.75 -12.21 -8.68
C GLY A 54 9.40 -11.57 -10.01
N LYS A 55 8.14 -11.15 -10.10
CA LYS A 55 7.59 -10.65 -11.38
C LYS A 55 8.35 -9.42 -11.91
N TYR A 56 9.16 -8.79 -11.06
CA TYR A 56 9.89 -7.55 -11.34
C TYR A 56 11.34 -7.66 -10.84
N PRO A 57 12.22 -8.42 -11.52
CA PRO A 57 13.55 -8.75 -11.00
C PRO A 57 14.45 -7.52 -10.80
N LEU A 58 14.34 -6.48 -11.64
CA LEU A 58 15.16 -5.27 -11.48
C LEU A 58 14.63 -4.38 -10.36
N LEU A 59 13.32 -4.20 -10.30
CA LEU A 59 12.69 -3.41 -9.26
C LEU A 59 12.87 -4.06 -7.88
N GLU A 60 12.69 -5.37 -7.78
CA GLU A 60 12.87 -6.10 -6.52
C GLU A 60 14.31 -6.02 -6.02
N ALA A 61 15.30 -6.20 -6.91
CA ALA A 61 16.71 -6.06 -6.53
C ALA A 61 17.03 -4.64 -6.02
N LEU A 62 16.47 -3.61 -6.64
CA LEU A 62 16.65 -2.22 -6.22
C LEU A 62 16.02 -1.97 -4.84
N LEU A 63 14.81 -2.48 -4.62
CA LEU A 63 14.11 -2.35 -3.36
C LEU A 63 14.81 -3.09 -2.23
N ASP A 64 15.29 -4.31 -2.50
CA ASP A 64 16.03 -5.13 -1.52
C ASP A 64 17.33 -4.43 -1.10
N ALA A 65 18.05 -3.82 -2.05
CA ALA A 65 19.24 -3.03 -1.76
C ALA A 65 18.96 -1.80 -0.87
N GLN A 66 17.75 -1.26 -0.91
CA GLN A 66 17.31 -0.12 -0.08
C GLN A 66 16.55 -0.52 1.18
N GLY A 67 16.32 -1.82 1.42
CA GLY A 67 15.50 -2.30 2.52
C GLY A 67 14.02 -1.92 2.40
N LEU A 68 13.53 -1.66 1.18
CA LEU A 68 12.14 -1.31 0.91
C LEU A 68 11.33 -2.54 0.49
N THR A 69 10.03 -2.51 0.76
CA THR A 69 9.10 -3.59 0.36
C THR A 69 8.48 -3.32 -1.00
N LEU A 70 8.33 -4.37 -1.82
CA LEU A 70 7.57 -4.31 -3.08
C LEU A 70 6.10 -3.96 -2.85
N LYS A 71 5.62 -2.92 -3.53
CA LYS A 71 4.21 -2.47 -3.51
C LYS A 71 3.62 -2.69 -4.90
N GLY A 72 2.32 -3.00 -4.98
CA GLY A 72 1.64 -3.15 -6.28
C GLY A 72 1.52 -1.83 -7.06
N ALA A 73 1.47 -0.69 -6.36
CA ALA A 73 1.36 0.63 -6.96
C ALA A 73 2.02 1.70 -6.07
N TYR A 74 2.61 2.70 -6.72
CA TYR A 74 3.51 3.69 -6.14
C TYR A 74 3.03 5.13 -6.43
N ARG A 75 3.36 6.04 -5.53
CA ARG A 75 3.18 7.49 -5.69
C ARG A 75 4.52 8.12 -6.07
N TYR A 76 4.51 9.39 -6.49
CA TYR A 76 5.73 10.15 -6.74
C TYR A 76 6.72 10.07 -5.58
N SER A 77 6.26 10.21 -4.33
CA SER A 77 7.11 10.15 -3.13
C SER A 77 7.79 8.78 -2.96
N ASP A 78 7.05 7.68 -3.16
CA ASP A 78 7.64 6.35 -3.06
C ASP A 78 8.69 6.15 -4.16
N VAL A 79 8.42 6.62 -5.37
CA VAL A 79 9.34 6.46 -6.50
C VAL A 79 10.60 7.31 -6.33
N THR A 80 10.49 8.51 -5.75
CA THR A 80 11.67 9.32 -5.42
C THR A 80 12.54 8.70 -4.35
N GLU A 81 11.96 8.02 -3.36
CA GLU A 81 12.71 7.25 -2.36
C GLU A 81 13.44 6.07 -3.03
N ILE A 82 12.77 5.38 -3.98
CA ILE A 82 13.36 4.24 -4.67
C ILE A 82 14.55 4.64 -5.55
N PHE A 83 14.45 5.75 -6.29
CA PHE A 83 15.50 6.15 -7.23
C PHE A 83 16.47 7.19 -6.68
N ASP A 84 16.32 7.59 -5.41
CA ASP A 84 17.04 8.69 -4.79
C ASP A 84 17.12 9.93 -5.71
N CYS A 85 15.97 10.32 -6.25
CA CYS A 85 15.87 11.41 -7.22
C CYS A 85 14.79 12.42 -6.82
N SER A 86 14.84 13.62 -7.42
CA SER A 86 13.83 14.64 -7.15
C SER A 86 12.50 14.35 -7.85
N ILE A 87 11.40 14.82 -7.26
CA ILE A 87 10.06 14.74 -7.90
C ILE A 87 10.09 15.42 -9.27
N ARG A 88 10.86 16.51 -9.42
CA ARG A 88 11.02 17.23 -10.69
C ARG A 88 11.67 16.37 -11.76
N ALA A 89 12.75 15.67 -11.43
CA ALA A 89 13.40 14.74 -12.36
C ALA A 89 12.41 13.65 -12.82
N LEU A 90 11.59 13.12 -11.89
CA LEU A 90 10.58 12.12 -12.25
C LEU A 90 9.48 12.70 -13.17
N GLN A 91 9.02 13.92 -12.90
CA GLN A 91 8.05 14.62 -13.76
C GLN A 91 8.61 14.87 -15.17
N GLU A 92 9.88 15.21 -15.30
CA GLU A 92 10.55 15.35 -16.60
C GLU A 92 10.56 14.03 -17.37
N ARG A 93 10.92 12.92 -16.72
CA ARG A 93 10.87 11.58 -17.34
C ARG A 93 9.47 11.19 -17.81
N VAL A 94 8.43 11.59 -17.07
CA VAL A 94 7.04 11.40 -17.48
C VAL A 94 6.70 12.27 -18.69
N ARG A 95 7.09 13.55 -18.67
CA ARG A 95 6.86 14.48 -19.78
C ARG A 95 7.57 14.04 -21.07
N ASP A 96 8.77 13.49 -20.93
CA ASP A 96 9.57 12.97 -22.03
C ASP A 96 9.06 11.59 -22.52
N GLY A 97 7.98 11.07 -21.93
CA GLY A 97 7.36 9.80 -22.30
C GLY A 97 8.15 8.55 -21.88
N GLN A 98 9.20 8.71 -21.07
CA GLN A 98 10.06 7.62 -20.62
C GLN A 98 9.43 6.82 -19.48
N LEU A 99 8.58 7.46 -18.67
CA LEU A 99 7.86 6.81 -17.59
C LEU A 99 6.35 7.00 -17.75
N THR A 100 5.61 5.91 -17.78
CA THR A 100 4.16 5.93 -17.96
C THR A 100 3.44 6.24 -16.65
N VAL A 101 2.64 7.30 -16.64
CA VAL A 101 1.68 7.56 -15.56
C VAL A 101 0.35 6.91 -15.91
N ARG A 102 -0.21 6.16 -14.97
CA ARG A 102 -1.54 5.58 -15.09
C ARG A 102 -2.58 6.38 -14.33
N ASP A 103 -3.80 6.39 -14.85
CA ASP A 103 -4.95 6.95 -14.17
C ASP A 103 -5.50 5.93 -13.15
N LEU A 104 -4.82 5.84 -12.01
CA LEU A 104 -5.22 4.98 -10.90
C LEU A 104 -6.01 5.80 -9.87
N PRO A 105 -7.01 5.18 -9.20
CA PRO A 105 -7.76 5.87 -8.17
C PRO A 105 -6.85 6.33 -7.01
N GLY A 106 -7.07 7.55 -6.56
CA GLY A 106 -6.34 8.17 -5.46
C GLY A 106 -5.02 8.84 -5.88
N ARG A 107 -3.99 8.71 -5.05
CA ARG A 107 -2.69 9.40 -5.23
C ARG A 107 -1.61 8.55 -5.91
N LYS A 108 -1.90 7.26 -6.16
CA LYS A 108 -0.97 6.34 -6.82
C LYS A 108 -0.98 6.61 -8.32
N LYS A 109 0.18 6.50 -8.95
CA LYS A 109 0.38 6.90 -10.36
C LYS A 109 1.15 5.88 -11.17
N PHE A 110 1.92 5.00 -10.53
CA PHE A 110 2.79 4.05 -11.19
C PHE A 110 2.51 2.64 -10.68
N LEU A 111 2.45 1.65 -11.57
CA LEU A 111 2.47 0.24 -11.16
C LEU A 111 3.91 -0.26 -11.05
N ALA A 112 4.12 -1.33 -10.29
CA ALA A 112 5.41 -2.03 -10.25
C ALA A 112 5.90 -2.40 -11.67
N GLN A 113 4.98 -2.80 -12.55
CA GLN A 113 5.30 -3.13 -13.93
C GLN A 113 5.80 -1.93 -14.74
N ASP A 114 5.26 -0.73 -14.51
CA ASP A 114 5.70 0.47 -15.23
C ASP A 114 7.12 0.86 -14.83
N LEU A 115 7.44 0.74 -13.54
CA LEU A 115 8.79 0.97 -13.01
C LEU A 115 9.79 -0.07 -13.52
N GLU A 116 9.41 -1.34 -13.55
CA GLU A 116 10.23 -2.42 -14.12
C GLU A 116 10.50 -2.18 -15.61
N ASN A 117 9.49 -1.79 -16.37
CA ASN A 117 9.64 -1.47 -17.79
C ASN A 117 10.55 -0.26 -17.99
N PHE A 118 10.42 0.77 -17.15
CA PHE A 118 11.34 1.91 -17.16
C PHE A 118 12.79 1.47 -16.91
N LEU A 119 13.02 0.65 -15.88
CA LEU A 119 14.36 0.12 -15.55
C LEU A 119 14.97 -0.68 -16.70
N LYS A 120 14.19 -1.54 -17.36
CA LYS A 120 14.63 -2.31 -18.54
C LYS A 120 15.06 -1.42 -19.70
N ASN A 121 14.38 -0.29 -19.89
CA ASN A 121 14.67 0.64 -20.99
C ASN A 121 15.68 1.73 -20.61
N SER A 122 16.01 1.89 -19.32
CA SER A 122 16.91 2.91 -18.80
C SER A 122 18.40 2.54 -19.00
N VAL A 123 18.76 2.09 -20.20
CA VAL A 123 20.15 1.78 -20.56
C VAL A 123 20.81 3.03 -21.14
N ARG A 124 21.91 3.47 -20.53
CA ARG A 124 22.72 4.57 -21.07
C ARG A 124 23.40 4.09 -22.35
N LYS A 125 23.12 4.73 -23.48
CA LYS A 125 23.86 4.47 -24.72
C LYS A 125 25.33 4.83 -24.50
N PRO A 126 26.29 3.95 -24.83
CA PRO A 126 27.70 4.28 -24.72
C PRO A 126 27.95 5.51 -25.61
N LYS A 127 28.53 6.56 -25.01
CA LYS A 127 28.96 7.74 -25.75
C LYS A 127 30.06 7.27 -26.70
N ARG A 128 29.74 7.10 -27.98
CA ARG A 128 30.78 6.81 -29.00
C ARG A 128 31.80 7.93 -28.87
N ARG A 129 33.02 7.59 -28.46
CA ARG A 129 34.17 8.51 -28.60
C ARG A 129 34.23 8.78 -30.10
N VAL A 130 33.92 10.00 -30.50
CA VAL A 130 34.18 10.45 -31.85
C VAL A 130 35.70 10.43 -31.94
N GLU A 131 36.24 9.49 -32.71
CA GLU A 131 37.64 9.50 -33.08
C GLU A 131 37.82 10.70 -34.01
N ASP A 132 38.43 11.76 -33.49
CA ASP A 132 38.90 12.89 -34.28
C ASP A 132 39.87 12.36 -35.34
N LYS A 133 39.55 12.61 -36.62
CA LYS A 133 40.42 12.34 -37.77
C LYS A 133 41.10 13.61 -38.23
#